data_AF-A0A527H5I1-F1
#
_entry.id   AF-A0A527H5I1-F1
#
_cell.length_a   1.000
_cell.length_b   1.000
_cell.length_c   1.000
_cell.angle_alpha   90.00
_cell.angle_beta   90.00
_cell.angle_gamma   90.00
#
_symmetry.space_group_name_H-M   'P 1'
#
loop_
_entity.id
_entity.type
_entity.pdbx_description
1 polymer ?
#
loop_
_entity_poly.entity_id
_entity_poly.type
_entity_poly.pdbx_seq_one_letter_code
_entity_poly.pdbx_strand_id
1 'polypeptide(L)' 'MFYEPSKGHGLPHDPSKAIVAPRPIGWISTLNRAGEINLAPYSFFNAVSTRPFIVWFSSEGEKDSASFA' A
#
# COMPACT_ATOMS: atom_id res chain seq x y z
N MET A 1 -0.03 -2.24 -31.14
CA MET A 1 1.16 -1.93 -30.31
C MET A 1 1.00 -2.68 -29.00
N PHE A 2 1.94 -3.57 -28.65
CA PHE A 2 1.86 -4.36 -27.42
C PHE A 2 2.78 -3.73 -26.36
N TYR A 3 2.28 -3.59 -25.14
CA TYR A 3 3.10 -3.23 -23.99
C TYR A 3 3.82 -4.48 -23.49
N GLU A 4 5.15 -4.45 -23.42
CA GLU A 4 5.99 -5.54 -22.94
C GLU A 4 6.70 -5.13 -21.64
N PRO A 5 6.12 -5.43 -20.46
CA PRO A 5 6.66 -4.97 -19.17
C PRO A 5 8.12 -5.36 -18.93
N SER A 6 8.56 -6.51 -19.46
CA SER A 6 9.93 -7.02 -19.34
C SER A 6 10.98 -6.13 -20.02
N LYS A 7 10.58 -5.29 -20.99
CA LYS A 7 11.46 -4.33 -21.66
C LYS A 7 11.56 -2.99 -20.92
N GLY A 8 10.89 -2.87 -19.77
CA GLY A 8 10.76 -1.62 -19.03
C GLY A 8 9.79 -0.64 -19.70
N HIS A 9 9.49 0.45 -19.02
CA HIS A 9 8.51 1.45 -19.46
C HIS A 9 9.15 2.73 -20.06
N GLY A 10 10.47 2.92 -19.95
CA GLY A 10 11.19 4.05 -20.56
C GLY A 10 10.87 5.44 -19.98
N LEU A 11 10.23 5.52 -18.82
CA LEU A 11 9.87 6.77 -18.13
C LEU A 11 10.79 7.00 -16.92
N PRO A 12 10.92 8.25 -16.42
CA PRO A 12 11.71 8.54 -15.21
C PRO A 12 11.20 7.87 -13.93
N HIS A 13 9.91 7.54 -13.88
CA HIS A 13 9.25 6.89 -12.75
C HIS A 13 8.32 5.78 -13.25
N ASP A 14 8.11 4.77 -12.40
CA ASP A 14 7.18 3.69 -12.70
C ASP A 14 5.74 4.23 -12.81
N PRO A 15 5.05 4.02 -13.93
CA PRO A 15 3.73 4.59 -14.16
C PRO A 15 2.61 3.90 -13.37
N SER A 16 2.87 2.74 -12.73
CA SER A 16 1.85 1.93 -12.04
C SER A 16 0.96 2.73 -11.08
N LYS A 17 1.56 3.59 -10.24
CA LYS A 17 0.81 4.44 -9.29
C LYS A 17 0.05 5.58 -9.95
N ALA A 18 0.40 5.96 -11.18
CA ALA A 18 -0.31 7.00 -11.92
C ALA A 18 -1.55 6.41 -12.63
N ILE A 19 -1.45 5.16 -13.11
CA ILE A 19 -2.52 4.49 -13.86
C ILE A 19 -3.54 3.76 -12.97
N VAL A 20 -3.12 3.27 -11.79
CA VAL A 20 -4.02 2.71 -10.79
C VAL A 20 -4.42 3.80 -9.81
N ALA A 21 -5.37 4.63 -10.22
CA ALA A 21 -5.87 5.79 -9.48
C ALA A 21 -7.34 6.12 -9.83
N PRO A 22 -8.09 6.83 -8.95
CA PRO A 22 -7.71 7.26 -7.60
C PRO A 22 -7.61 6.06 -6.64
N ARG A 23 -6.71 6.14 -5.64
CA ARG A 23 -6.59 5.11 -4.60
C ARG A 23 -7.08 5.65 -3.27
N PRO A 24 -7.95 4.92 -2.54
CA PRO A 24 -8.28 5.28 -1.18
C PRO A 24 -7.01 5.21 -0.32
N ILE A 25 -6.91 6.13 0.65
CA ILE A 25 -5.81 6.15 1.62
C ILE A 25 -6.29 5.52 2.92
N GLY A 26 -5.75 4.35 3.23
CA GLY A 26 -5.94 3.71 4.54
C GLY A 26 -4.95 4.27 5.54
N TRP A 27 -5.44 4.87 6.62
CA TRP A 27 -4.61 5.29 7.76
C TRP A 27 -4.55 4.15 8.77
N ILE A 28 -3.39 3.51 8.88
CA ILE A 28 -3.19 2.34 9.73
C ILE A 28 -2.40 2.75 10.96
N SER A 29 -2.98 2.54 12.14
CA SER A 29 -2.30 2.72 13.41
C SER A 29 -1.70 1.40 13.89
N THR A 30 -0.56 1.48 14.57
CA THR A 30 0.12 0.33 15.16
C THR A 30 0.62 0.70 16.55
N LEU A 31 0.68 -0.29 17.44
CA LEU A 31 1.14 -0.16 18.81
C LEU A 31 2.19 -1.23 19.07
N ASN A 32 3.39 -0.81 19.47
CA ASN A 32 4.41 -1.78 19.86
C ASN A 32 4.21 -2.29 21.29
N ARG A 33 5.06 -3.23 21.72
CA ARG A 33 4.98 -3.83 23.06
C ARG A 33 5.23 -2.85 24.20
N ALA A 34 5.93 -1.74 23.95
CA ALA A 34 6.16 -0.69 24.92
C ALA A 34 4.99 0.32 24.99
N GLY A 35 3.98 0.18 24.13
CA GLY A 35 2.84 1.08 24.05
C GLY A 35 3.08 2.31 23.18
N GLU A 36 4.17 2.37 22.43
CA GLU A 36 4.46 3.48 21.51
C GLU A 36 3.54 3.39 20.29
N ILE A 37 3.05 4.54 19.84
CA ILE A 37 2.04 4.66 18.76
C ILE A 37 2.74 5.06 17.46
N ASN A 38 2.35 4.39 16.38
CA ASN A 38 2.62 4.84 15.01
C ASN A 38 1.30 4.97 14.22
N LEU A 39 1.27 5.92 13.28
CA LEU A 39 0.15 6.12 12.35
C LEU A 39 0.71 6.41 10.96
N ALA A 40 0.49 5.49 10.02
CA ALA A 40 1.04 5.59 8.68
C ALA A 40 -0.04 5.52 7.59
N PRO A 41 0.08 6.33 6.52
CA PRO A 41 -0.81 6.26 5.38
C PRO A 41 -0.39 5.19 4.37
N TYR A 42 -1.37 4.46 3.84
CA TYR A 42 -1.21 3.41 2.83
C TYR A 42 -2.12 3.64 1.64
N SER A 43 -1.53 3.80 0.45
CA SER A 43 -2.31 3.96 -0.79
C SER A 43 -2.59 2.65 -1.52
N PHE A 44 -1.98 1.53 -1.11
CA PHE A 44 -2.35 0.20 -1.58
C PHE A 44 -3.33 -0.41 -0.57
N PHE A 45 -4.50 0.22 -0.42
CA PHE A 45 -5.54 -0.15 0.55
C PHE A 45 -6.86 -0.44 -0.19
N ASN A 46 -7.60 -1.46 0.25
CA ASN A 46 -8.98 -1.68 -0.20
C ASN A 46 -9.81 -2.55 0.76
N ALA A 47 -11.12 -2.45 0.66
CA ALA A 47 -12.03 -3.46 1.21
C ALA A 47 -12.00 -4.72 0.33
N VAL A 48 -11.94 -5.90 0.95
CA VAL A 48 -11.85 -7.20 0.26
C VAL A 48 -13.16 -7.96 0.33
N SER A 49 -13.81 -7.98 1.49
CA SER A 49 -15.11 -8.61 1.69
C SER A 49 -15.87 -7.89 2.80
N THR A 50 -17.19 -7.99 2.75
CA THR A 50 -18.07 -7.51 3.84
C THR A 50 -18.62 -8.64 4.70
N ARG A 51 -18.46 -9.90 4.27
CA ARG A 51 -18.89 -11.11 5.00
C ARG A 51 -17.88 -12.25 4.78
N PRO A 52 -16.92 -12.45 5.69
CA PRO A 52 -16.58 -11.58 6.83
C PRO A 52 -16.03 -10.23 6.35
N PHE A 53 -16.09 -9.21 7.22
CA PHE A 53 -15.52 -7.90 6.90
C PHE A 53 -13.99 -7.98 6.90
N ILE A 54 -13.38 -7.84 5.72
CA ILE A 54 -11.94 -7.94 5.51
C ILE A 54 -11.50 -6.72 4.72
N VAL A 55 -10.37 -6.14 5.14
CA VAL A 55 -9.61 -5.15 4.38
C VAL A 55 -8.21 -5.68 4.11
N TRP A 56 -7.57 -5.14 3.08
CA TRP A 56 -6.17 -5.42 2.76
C TRP A 56 -5.41 -4.10 2.64
N PHE A 57 -4.15 -4.11 3.07
CA PHE A 57 -3.20 -3.05 2.77
C PHE A 57 -1.79 -3.60 2.59
N SER A 58 -0.95 -2.90 1.83
CA SER A 58 0.47 -3.24 1.65
C SER A 58 1.36 -2.03 1.38
N SER A 59 2.68 -2.22 1.47
CA SER A 59 3.71 -1.24 1.10
C SER A 59 4.71 -1.86 0.12
N GLU A 60 5.38 -1.01 -0.67
CA GLU A 60 6.47 -1.44 -1.56
C GLU A 60 7.76 -1.80 -0.83
N GLY A 61 7.93 -1.27 0.38
CA GLY A 61 9.06 -1.55 1.25
C GLY A 61 8.63 -1.61 2.70
N GLU A 62 9.59 -1.85 3.58
CA GLU A 62 9.36 -1.90 5.01
C GLU A 62 8.98 -0.49 5.54
N LYS A 63 8.04 -0.46 6.48
CA LYS A 63 7.59 0.75 7.16
C LYS A 63 7.67 0.52 8.66
N ASP A 64 7.71 1.60 9.44
CA ASP A 64 7.67 1.55 10.91
C ASP A 64 6.47 0.76 11.43
N SER A 65 5.34 0.75 10.71
CA SER A 65 4.20 -0.10 11.04
C SER A 65 4.54 -1.60 11.14
N ALA A 66 5.57 -2.09 10.43
CA ALA A 66 6.06 -3.46 10.55
C ALA A 66 6.93 -3.65 11.80
N SER A 67 7.72 -2.65 12.16
CA SER A 67 8.56 -2.67 13.37
C SER A 67 7.73 -2.51 14.66
N PHE A 68 6.55 -1.91 14.56
CA PHE A 68 5.61 -1.72 15.67
C PHE A 68 4.59 -2.85 15.81
N ALA A 69 4.50 -3.78 14.85
CA ALA A 69 3.56 -4.90 14.88
C ALA A 69 4.10 -6.12 15.66
#